data_AF-A0A812PSR5-F1
#
_entry.id   AF-A0A812PSR5-F1
#
_cell.length_a   1.000
_cell.length_b   1.000
_cell.length_c   1.000
_cell.angle_alpha   90.00
_cell.angle_beta   90.00
_cell.angle_gamma   90.00
#
_symmetry.space_group_name_H-M   'P 1'
#
loop_
_entity.id
_entity.type
_entity.pdbx_description
1 polymer ?
#
loop_
_entity_poly.entity_id
_entity_poly.type
_entity_poly.pdbx_seq_one_letter_code
_entity_poly.pdbx_strand_id
1 'polypeptide(L)'
;MDAAAKLSQGQLVLITIAKIIGVLASIYFFLMGLDMMGSSFLVLGGKGAGDLFTIVDNPITGLMVGILATVLVQSSSTSTSIVVGLVGAGQVSVKYAIPIIMGANIGTSVTNTIVSMAHSGERLELERAFSGATVHDMFNFLSVLVMLPEEVIIGAIAGEGGLLYYISKGITEAVVGPETDVTFTSPTKFIVAPFTDLF
;
A
#
# COMPACT_ATOMS: atom_id res chain seq x y z
N MET A 1 28.00 -13.12 36.90
CA MET A 1 28.33 -13.16 35.48
C MET A 1 27.29 -12.32 34.76
N ASP A 2 27.61 -11.10 34.34
CA ASP A 2 26.99 -10.56 33.12
C ASP A 2 27.88 -9.44 32.55
N ALA A 3 28.61 -9.79 31.51
CA ALA A 3 29.52 -8.93 30.79
C ALA A 3 28.83 -8.46 29.52
N ALA A 4 27.90 -7.53 29.64
CA ALA A 4 27.43 -6.76 28.49
C ALA A 4 28.55 -5.79 28.09
N ALA A 5 29.39 -6.20 27.15
CA ALA A 5 30.44 -5.35 26.58
C ALA A 5 29.81 -4.05 26.07
N LYS A 6 30.10 -2.92 26.72
CA LYS A 6 29.69 -1.60 26.23
C LYS A 6 30.39 -1.35 24.90
N LEU A 7 29.62 -1.39 23.81
CA LEU A 7 30.09 -1.06 22.47
C LEU A 7 30.70 0.34 22.46
N SER A 8 31.87 0.48 21.82
CA SER A 8 32.54 1.77 21.63
C SER A 8 31.66 2.72 20.80
N GLN A 9 31.78 4.03 21.03
CA GLN A 9 31.11 5.05 20.22
C GLN A 9 31.35 4.85 18.71
N GLY A 10 32.56 4.44 18.31
CA GLY A 10 32.87 4.13 16.92
C GLY A 10 32.14 2.89 16.39
N GLN A 11 31.92 1.87 17.22
CA GLN A 11 31.17 0.66 16.86
C GLN A 11 29.67 0.95 16.73
N LEU A 12 29.12 1.81 17.59
CA LEU A 12 27.72 2.25 17.52
C LEU A 12 27.44 3.03 16.22
N VAL A 13 28.37 3.92 15.83
CA VAL A 13 28.28 4.66 14.56
C VAL A 13 28.33 3.71 13.36
N LEU A 14 29.26 2.76 13.36
CA LEU A 14 29.39 1.74 12.29
C LEU A 14 28.12 0.88 12.17
N ILE A 15 27.57 0.41 13.28
CA ILE A 15 26.33 -0.37 13.31
C ILE A 15 25.16 0.48 12.79
N THR A 16 25.10 1.77 13.14
CA THR A 16 24.04 2.68 12.68
C THR A 16 24.12 2.90 11.17
N ILE A 17 25.31 3.14 10.63
CA ILE A 17 25.52 3.27 9.18
C ILE A 17 25.16 1.98 8.46
N ALA A 18 25.59 0.82 8.98
CA ALA A 18 25.24 -0.48 8.40
C ALA A 18 23.73 -0.73 8.42
N LYS A 19 23.02 -0.33 9.48
CA LYS A 19 21.55 -0.41 9.55
C LYS A 19 20.88 0.51 8.53
N ILE A 20 21.35 1.74 8.36
CA ILE A 20 20.81 2.68 7.37
C ILE A 20 20.98 2.12 5.96
N ILE A 21 22.18 1.63 5.63
CA ILE A 21 22.45 0.98 4.34
C ILE A 21 21.57 -0.26 4.16
N GLY A 22 21.43 -1.08 5.21
CA GLY A 22 20.55 -2.24 5.21
C GLY A 22 19.10 -1.88 4.91
N VAL A 23 18.56 -0.85 5.55
CA VAL A 23 17.19 -0.35 5.31
C VAL A 23 17.03 0.14 3.88
N LEU A 24 17.99 0.93 3.37
CA LEU A 24 17.95 1.42 1.99
C LEU A 24 18.00 0.27 0.97
N ALA A 25 18.85 -0.73 1.22
CA ALA A 25 18.92 -1.94 0.39
C ALA A 25 17.63 -2.75 0.45
N SER A 26 17.02 -2.92 1.63
CA SER A 26 15.73 -3.60 1.77
C SER A 26 14.61 -2.87 1.02
N ILE A 27 14.57 -1.53 1.09
CA ILE A 27 13.62 -0.73 0.31
C ILE A 27 13.86 -0.92 -1.19
N TYR A 28 15.11 -0.93 -1.64
CA TYR A 28 15.44 -1.17 -3.04
C TYR A 28 14.98 -2.55 -3.54
N PHE A 29 15.33 -3.62 -2.83
CA PHE A 29 14.89 -4.98 -3.18
C PHE A 29 13.38 -5.15 -3.11
N PHE A 30 12.74 -4.47 -2.16
CA PHE A 30 11.29 -4.44 -2.04
C PHE A 30 10.64 -3.79 -3.26
N LEU A 31 11.09 -2.59 -3.65
CA LEU A 31 10.59 -1.88 -4.83
C LEU A 31 10.84 -2.67 -6.12
N MET A 32 11.99 -3.34 -6.23
CA MET A 32 12.28 -4.27 -7.32
C MET A 32 11.29 -5.43 -7.36
N GLY A 33 11.01 -6.06 -6.22
CA GLY A 33 10.01 -7.13 -6.13
C GLY A 33 8.61 -6.69 -6.55
N LEU A 34 8.22 -5.44 -6.27
CA LEU A 34 6.94 -4.89 -6.69
C LEU A 34 6.84 -4.69 -8.20
N ASP A 35 7.88 -4.16 -8.83
CA ASP A 35 7.91 -3.97 -10.29
C ASP A 35 7.87 -5.33 -11.01
N MET A 36 8.61 -6.31 -10.51
CA MET A 36 8.55 -7.70 -10.99
C MET A 36 7.19 -8.37 -10.75
N MET A 37 6.50 -8.04 -9.65
CA MET A 37 5.15 -8.54 -9.39
C MET A 37 4.14 -7.93 -10.37
N GLY A 38 4.26 -6.63 -10.68
CA GLY A 38 3.47 -5.95 -11.70
C GLY A 38 3.62 -6.58 -13.09
N SER A 39 4.87 -6.81 -13.53
CA SER A 39 5.15 -7.50 -14.80
C SER A 39 4.69 -8.96 -14.80
N SER A 40 4.84 -9.66 -13.67
CA SER A 40 4.37 -11.04 -13.53
C SER A 40 2.86 -11.16 -13.59
N PHE A 41 2.09 -10.19 -13.06
CA PHE A 41 0.63 -10.17 -13.21
C PHE A 41 0.19 -9.90 -14.65
N LEU A 42 0.94 -9.08 -15.40
CA LEU A 42 0.75 -8.91 -16.86
C LEU A 42 1.00 -10.22 -17.62
N VAL A 43 2.05 -10.96 -17.25
CA VAL A 43 2.41 -12.25 -17.86
C VAL A 43 1.43 -13.37 -17.48
N LEU A 44 1.08 -13.50 -16.20
CA LEU A 44 0.10 -14.46 -15.69
C LEU A 44 -1.31 -14.18 -16.21
N GLY A 45 -1.64 -12.91 -16.45
CA GLY A 45 -2.93 -12.53 -17.02
C GLY A 45 -3.08 -12.92 -18.50
N GLY A 46 -2.02 -12.82 -19.32
CA GLY A 46 -2.08 -13.19 -20.75
C GLY A 46 -3.28 -12.57 -21.49
N LYS A 47 -3.97 -13.31 -22.38
CA LYS A 47 -5.23 -12.86 -23.03
C LYS A 47 -6.37 -12.55 -22.04
N GLY A 48 -6.29 -13.04 -20.80
CA GLY A 48 -7.18 -12.70 -19.69
C GLY A 48 -6.67 -11.56 -18.81
N ALA A 49 -5.53 -10.93 -19.11
CA ALA A 49 -5.05 -9.74 -18.41
C ALA A 49 -6.00 -8.56 -18.70
N GLY A 50 -6.51 -8.47 -19.94
CA GLY A 50 -7.59 -7.56 -20.29
C GLY A 50 -8.86 -7.84 -19.47
N ASP A 51 -9.11 -9.11 -19.14
CA ASP A 51 -10.22 -9.52 -18.27
C ASP A 51 -9.92 -9.25 -16.78
N LEU A 52 -8.67 -9.33 -16.33
CA LEU A 52 -8.25 -8.96 -14.97
C LEU A 52 -8.30 -7.45 -14.74
N PHE A 53 -7.92 -6.64 -15.73
CA PHE A 53 -8.09 -5.18 -15.65
C PHE A 53 -9.57 -4.76 -15.73
N THR A 54 -10.44 -5.51 -16.43
CA THR A 54 -11.90 -5.33 -16.33
C THR A 54 -12.51 -5.96 -15.07
N ILE A 55 -11.84 -6.90 -14.40
CA ILE A 55 -12.19 -7.33 -13.03
C ILE A 55 -11.83 -6.23 -12.01
N VAL A 56 -10.77 -5.45 -12.26
CA VAL A 56 -10.39 -4.26 -11.47
C VAL A 56 -11.20 -3.01 -11.86
N ASP A 57 -11.96 -3.01 -12.97
CA ASP A 57 -13.01 -1.99 -13.20
C ASP A 57 -14.06 -1.99 -12.09
N ASN A 58 -14.23 -3.12 -11.38
CA ASN A 58 -15.07 -3.14 -10.19
C ASN A 58 -14.27 -2.67 -8.95
N PRO A 59 -14.64 -1.53 -8.35
CA PRO A 59 -13.96 -1.00 -7.16
C PRO A 59 -13.99 -1.96 -5.97
N ILE A 60 -14.94 -2.90 -5.92
CA ILE A 60 -14.98 -3.96 -4.89
C ILE A 60 -13.80 -4.93 -5.05
N THR A 61 -13.39 -5.25 -6.27
CA THR A 61 -12.21 -6.11 -6.49
C THR A 61 -10.95 -5.41 -6.01
N GLY A 62 -10.78 -4.13 -6.32
CA GLY A 62 -9.66 -3.33 -5.81
C GLY A 62 -9.62 -3.34 -4.27
N LEU A 63 -10.78 -3.16 -3.63
CA LEU A 63 -10.92 -3.29 -2.18
C LEU A 63 -10.44 -4.65 -1.66
N MET A 64 -10.88 -5.74 -2.27
CA MET A 64 -10.50 -7.10 -1.85
C MET A 64 -9.00 -7.37 -2.01
N VAL A 65 -8.39 -6.86 -3.10
CA VAL A 65 -6.94 -6.94 -3.31
C VAL A 65 -6.19 -6.22 -2.19
N GLY A 66 -6.65 -5.02 -1.80
CA GLY A 66 -6.06 -4.26 -0.69
C GLY A 66 -6.16 -4.96 0.67
N ILE A 67 -7.33 -5.56 0.95
CA ILE A 67 -7.56 -6.35 2.17
C ILE A 67 -6.59 -7.52 2.19
N LEU A 68 -6.53 -8.31 1.12
CA LEU A 68 -5.68 -9.49 1.04
C LEU A 68 -4.20 -9.12 1.17
N ALA A 69 -3.75 -8.09 0.45
CA ALA A 69 -2.37 -7.60 0.54
C ALA A 69 -2.01 -7.23 1.98
N THR A 70 -2.88 -6.53 2.68
CA THR A 70 -2.65 -6.13 4.07
C THR A 70 -2.72 -7.28 5.05
N VAL A 71 -3.62 -8.25 4.85
CA VAL A 71 -3.66 -9.45 5.69
C VAL A 71 -2.39 -10.29 5.51
N LEU A 72 -1.84 -10.38 4.30
CA LEU A 72 -0.60 -11.11 4.05
C LEU A 72 0.62 -10.39 4.62
N VAL A 73 0.69 -9.07 4.45
CA VAL A 73 1.82 -8.24 4.91
C VAL A 73 1.70 -7.88 6.39
N GLN A 74 0.50 -7.95 6.97
CA GLN A 74 0.14 -7.56 8.35
C GLN A 74 0.45 -6.09 8.69
N SER A 75 0.68 -5.25 7.68
CA SER A 75 0.99 -3.83 7.84
C SER A 75 0.33 -3.03 6.73
N SER A 76 -0.69 -2.26 7.07
CA SER A 76 -1.37 -1.42 6.09
C SER A 76 -0.49 -0.29 5.58
N SER A 77 0.36 0.30 6.42
CA SER A 77 1.31 1.33 5.98
C SER A 77 2.31 0.78 4.94
N THR A 78 2.74 -0.45 5.12
CA THR A 78 3.57 -1.15 4.13
C THR A 78 2.77 -1.41 2.85
N SER A 79 1.57 -1.97 2.94
CA SER A 79 0.71 -2.24 1.77
C SER A 79 0.31 -0.97 1.02
N THR A 80 0.01 0.13 1.69
CA THR A 80 -0.28 1.41 1.04
C THR A 80 0.97 1.98 0.37
N SER A 81 2.14 1.85 1.00
CA SER A 81 3.41 2.31 0.40
C SER A 81 3.76 1.52 -0.86
N ILE A 82 3.44 0.22 -0.90
CA ILE A 82 3.54 -0.61 -2.11
C ILE A 82 2.70 -0.04 -3.23
N VAL A 83 1.42 0.20 -2.96
CA VAL A 83 0.47 0.69 -3.95
C VAL A 83 0.88 2.07 -4.46
N VAL A 84 1.28 2.98 -3.57
CA VAL A 84 1.80 4.31 -3.94
C VAL A 84 3.08 4.18 -4.78
N GLY A 85 3.97 3.24 -4.44
CA GLY A 85 5.17 2.95 -5.23
C GLY A 85 4.84 2.48 -6.65
N LEU A 86 3.84 1.61 -6.80
CA LEU A 86 3.34 1.10 -8.08
C LEU A 86 2.66 2.21 -8.91
N VAL A 87 1.92 3.10 -8.26
CA VAL A 87 1.34 4.30 -8.92
C VAL A 87 2.45 5.21 -9.43
N GLY A 88 3.46 5.46 -8.59
CA GLY A 88 4.66 6.17 -8.99
C GLY A 88 5.22 5.52 -10.25
N ALA A 89 5.59 4.23 -10.18
CA ALA A 89 6.21 3.51 -11.30
C ALA A 89 5.34 3.42 -12.58
N GLY A 90 4.11 3.92 -12.57
CA GLY A 90 3.19 3.89 -13.70
C GLY A 90 2.58 2.52 -13.96
N GLN A 91 2.72 1.58 -13.03
CA GLN A 91 2.22 0.21 -13.14
C GLN A 91 0.74 0.11 -12.74
N VAL A 92 0.27 1.01 -11.87
CA VAL A 92 -1.12 1.08 -11.40
C VAL A 92 -1.61 2.52 -11.58
N SER A 93 -2.78 2.72 -12.19
CA SER A 93 -3.37 4.06 -12.28
C SER A 93 -3.95 4.50 -10.93
N VAL A 94 -3.99 5.81 -10.68
CA VAL A 94 -4.58 6.38 -9.46
C VAL A 94 -6.02 5.89 -9.24
N LYS A 95 -6.79 5.76 -10.32
CA LYS A 95 -8.18 5.25 -10.31
C LYS A 95 -8.27 3.87 -9.65
N TYR A 96 -7.35 2.96 -9.96
CA TYR A 96 -7.34 1.61 -9.39
C TYR A 96 -6.68 1.55 -8.02
N ALA A 97 -5.76 2.46 -7.73
CA ALA A 97 -5.08 2.53 -6.43
C ALA A 97 -6.00 2.95 -5.28
N ILE A 98 -6.97 3.83 -5.53
CA ILE A 98 -7.92 4.33 -4.51
C ILE A 98 -8.66 3.20 -3.78
N PRO A 99 -9.41 2.30 -4.47
CA PRO A 99 -10.09 1.20 -3.80
C PRO A 99 -9.13 0.21 -3.14
N ILE A 100 -7.92 0.02 -3.67
CA ILE A 100 -6.90 -0.83 -3.05
C ILE A 100 -6.43 -0.23 -1.71
N ILE A 101 -6.22 1.08 -1.63
CA ILE A 101 -5.86 1.77 -0.38
C ILE A 101 -6.99 1.67 0.64
N MET A 102 -8.25 1.84 0.22
CA MET A 102 -9.41 1.61 1.10
C MET A 102 -9.45 0.18 1.64
N GLY A 103 -9.15 -0.81 0.79
CA GLY A 103 -9.03 -2.20 1.18
C GLY A 103 -7.89 -2.45 2.17
N ALA A 104 -6.74 -1.80 1.97
CA ALA A 104 -5.62 -1.88 2.89
C ALA A 104 -5.98 -1.35 4.28
N ASN A 105 -6.81 -0.31 4.35
CA ASN A 105 -7.33 0.22 5.62
C ASN A 105 -8.25 -0.79 6.33
N ILE A 106 -9.12 -1.50 5.60
CA ILE A 106 -9.94 -2.58 6.18
C ILE A 106 -9.06 -3.73 6.66
N GLY A 107 -8.01 -4.09 5.92
CA GLY A 107 -7.11 -5.19 6.27
C GLY A 107 -6.46 -5.05 7.65
N THR A 108 -6.18 -3.82 8.11
CA THR A 108 -5.70 -3.57 9.48
C THR A 108 -6.65 -4.09 10.54
N SER A 109 -7.96 -4.06 10.27
CA SER A 109 -8.99 -4.53 11.20
C SER A 109 -8.87 -6.03 11.46
N VAL A 110 -8.55 -6.79 10.40
CA VAL A 110 -8.28 -8.24 10.52
C VAL A 110 -7.06 -8.48 11.40
N THR A 111 -5.98 -7.74 11.17
CA THR A 111 -4.76 -7.82 11.99
C THR A 111 -5.02 -7.46 13.46
N ASN A 112 -5.71 -6.35 13.72
CA ASN A 112 -6.05 -5.91 15.07
C ASN A 112 -6.90 -6.95 15.81
N THR A 113 -7.89 -7.52 15.13
CA THR A 113 -8.72 -8.59 15.69
C THR A 113 -7.86 -9.81 16.05
N ILE A 114 -6.97 -10.27 15.17
CA ILE A 114 -6.04 -11.38 15.45
C ILE A 114 -5.13 -11.06 16.65
N VAL A 115 -4.52 -9.88 16.67
CA VAL A 115 -3.61 -9.44 17.75
C VAL A 115 -4.36 -9.31 19.08
N SER A 116 -5.59 -8.81 19.07
CA SER A 116 -6.40 -8.72 20.29
C SER A 116 -6.72 -10.11 20.87
N MET A 117 -7.05 -11.09 20.02
CA MET A 117 -7.32 -12.46 20.45
C MET A 117 -6.08 -13.18 20.99
N ALA A 118 -4.88 -12.76 20.57
CA ALA A 118 -3.63 -13.31 21.10
C ALA A 118 -3.44 -13.02 22.62
N HIS A 119 -4.14 -12.02 23.17
CA HIS A 119 -4.12 -11.67 24.60
C HIS A 119 -5.15 -12.45 25.44
N SER A 120 -5.77 -13.50 24.88
CA SER A 120 -6.84 -14.27 25.54
C SER A 120 -6.45 -14.96 26.86
N GLY A 121 -5.14 -15.07 27.17
CA GLY A 121 -4.63 -15.61 28.42
C GLY A 121 -4.88 -14.74 29.65
N GLU A 122 -5.02 -13.42 29.48
CA GLU A 122 -5.27 -12.46 30.57
C GLU A 122 -6.52 -11.63 30.28
N ARG A 123 -7.56 -11.79 31.10
CA ARG A 123 -8.87 -11.15 30.86
C ARG A 123 -8.80 -9.63 30.75
N LEU A 124 -7.99 -8.98 31.59
CA LEU A 124 -7.85 -7.53 31.60
C LEU A 124 -7.12 -7.01 30.35
N GLU A 125 -6.10 -7.74 29.87
CA GLU A 125 -5.38 -7.39 28.65
C GLU A 125 -6.24 -7.63 27.41
N LEU A 126 -6.95 -8.75 27.35
CA LEU A 126 -7.92 -9.04 26.28
C LEU A 126 -8.98 -7.95 26.18
N GLU A 127 -9.61 -7.55 27.29
CA GLU A 127 -10.67 -6.55 27.29
C GLU A 127 -10.18 -5.20 26.73
N ARG A 128 -8.98 -4.77 27.15
CA ARG A 128 -8.35 -3.54 26.67
C ARG A 128 -7.96 -3.63 25.19
N ALA A 129 -7.32 -4.72 24.79
CA ALA A 129 -6.87 -4.93 23.42
C ALA A 129 -8.05 -5.07 22.45
N PHE A 130 -9.09 -5.80 22.85
CA PHE A 130 -10.30 -6.02 22.04
C PHE A 130 -11.14 -4.75 21.93
N SER A 131 -11.29 -3.98 23.02
CA SER A 131 -11.97 -2.68 22.96
C SER A 131 -11.23 -1.71 22.04
N GLY A 132 -9.89 -1.67 22.12
CA GLY A 132 -9.07 -0.83 21.23
C GLY A 132 -9.20 -1.24 19.77
N ALA A 133 -9.08 -2.54 19.49
CA ALA A 133 -9.28 -3.11 18.15
C ALA A 133 -10.66 -2.76 17.60
N THR A 134 -11.73 -2.98 18.37
CA THR A 134 -13.11 -2.74 17.90
C THR A 134 -13.34 -1.28 17.51
N VAL A 135 -12.86 -0.31 18.30
CA VAL A 135 -13.02 1.11 17.98
C VAL A 135 -12.26 1.47 16.70
N HIS A 136 -11.05 0.96 16.55
CA HIS A 136 -10.25 1.16 15.33
C HIS A 136 -10.94 0.53 14.11
N ASP A 137 -11.43 -0.69 14.24
CA ASP A 137 -12.07 -1.45 13.17
C ASP A 137 -13.36 -0.75 12.72
N MET A 138 -14.17 -0.25 13.66
CA MET A 138 -15.37 0.54 13.35
C MET A 138 -15.04 1.82 12.59
N PHE A 139 -13.97 2.53 12.96
CA PHE A 139 -13.53 3.70 12.20
C PHE A 139 -13.15 3.33 10.76
N ASN A 140 -12.38 2.26 10.57
CA ASN A 140 -11.97 1.81 9.23
C ASN A 140 -13.15 1.37 8.37
N PHE A 141 -14.08 0.60 8.93
CA PHE A 141 -15.28 0.17 8.21
C PHE A 141 -16.17 1.36 7.84
N LEU A 142 -16.41 2.30 8.76
CA LEU A 142 -17.21 3.49 8.48
C LEU A 142 -16.56 4.36 7.40
N SER A 143 -15.23 4.52 7.45
CA SER A 143 -14.50 5.28 6.44
C SER A 143 -14.71 4.71 5.03
N VAL A 144 -14.63 3.38 4.86
CA VAL A 144 -14.86 2.76 3.55
C VAL A 144 -16.33 2.75 3.18
N LEU A 145 -17.22 2.53 4.14
CA LEU A 145 -18.67 2.53 3.91
C LEU A 145 -19.17 3.89 3.42
N VAL A 146 -18.53 4.98 3.83
CA VAL A 146 -18.81 6.33 3.32
C VAL A 146 -18.09 6.58 2.01
N MET A 147 -16.77 6.37 1.95
CA MET A 147 -15.97 6.80 0.80
C MET A 147 -16.10 5.91 -0.44
N LEU A 148 -16.27 4.59 -0.29
CA LEU A 148 -16.35 3.70 -1.45
C LEU A 148 -17.61 3.97 -2.29
N PRO A 149 -18.82 4.10 -1.72
CA PRO A 149 -20.01 4.45 -2.50
C PRO A 149 -19.89 5.82 -3.18
N GLU A 150 -19.33 6.83 -2.50
CA GLU A 150 -19.11 8.16 -3.08
C GLU A 150 -18.15 8.08 -4.28
N GLU A 151 -17.06 7.32 -4.15
CA GLU A 151 -16.11 7.06 -5.24
C GLU A 151 -16.81 6.39 -6.42
N VAL A 152 -17.63 5.36 -6.18
CA VAL A 152 -18.36 4.65 -7.25
C VAL A 152 -19.39 5.53 -7.92
N ILE A 153 -20.20 6.27 -7.15
CA ILE A 153 -21.28 7.11 -7.68
C ILE A 153 -20.70 8.22 -8.55
N ILE A 154 -19.67 8.90 -8.07
CA ILE A 154 -19.04 9.99 -8.84
C ILE A 154 -18.29 9.42 -10.05
N GLY A 155 -17.65 8.25 -9.90
CA GLY A 155 -17.03 7.55 -11.02
C GLY A 155 -18.03 7.18 -12.11
N ALA A 156 -19.23 6.74 -11.74
CA ALA A 156 -20.31 6.43 -12.66
C ALA A 156 -20.87 7.68 -13.37
N ILE A 157 -20.90 8.84 -12.70
CA ILE A 157 -21.39 10.10 -13.27
C ILE A 157 -20.35 10.73 -14.21
N ALA A 158 -19.08 10.71 -13.81
CA ALA A 158 -18.03 11.47 -14.47
C ALA A 158 -17.25 10.66 -15.52
N GLY A 159 -17.38 9.33 -15.54
CA GLY A 159 -16.88 8.44 -16.58
C GLY A 159 -15.38 8.11 -16.53
N GLU A 160 -14.55 8.93 -15.89
CA GLU A 160 -13.09 8.72 -15.81
C GLU A 160 -12.63 8.19 -14.44
N GLY A 161 -13.12 8.76 -13.32
CA GLY A 161 -12.78 8.34 -11.95
C GLY A 161 -13.71 8.97 -10.90
N GLY A 162 -13.62 8.55 -9.64
CA GLY A 162 -14.50 9.04 -8.57
C GLY A 162 -14.03 10.31 -7.88
N LEU A 163 -14.62 10.60 -6.71
CA LEU A 163 -14.35 11.80 -5.92
C LEU A 163 -12.86 11.98 -5.63
N LEU A 164 -12.22 10.94 -5.08
CA LEU A 164 -10.83 10.98 -4.67
C LEU A 164 -9.91 11.07 -5.88
N TYR A 165 -10.31 10.50 -7.02
CA TYR A 165 -9.57 10.66 -8.27
C TYR A 165 -9.53 12.12 -8.72
N TYR A 166 -10.66 12.84 -8.70
CA TYR A 166 -10.69 14.25 -9.06
C TYR A 166 -9.97 15.15 -8.07
N ILE A 167 -10.06 14.84 -6.77
CA ILE A 167 -9.26 15.55 -5.76
C ILE A 167 -7.78 15.34 -6.04
N SER A 168 -7.35 14.10 -6.30
CA SER A 168 -5.96 13.81 -6.64
C SER A 168 -5.52 14.53 -7.91
N LYS A 169 -6.36 14.54 -8.96
CA LYS A 169 -6.08 15.24 -10.21
C LYS A 169 -5.95 16.74 -9.98
N GLY A 170 -6.88 17.35 -9.25
CA GLY A 170 -6.86 18.78 -8.92
C GLY A 170 -5.66 19.17 -8.07
N ILE A 171 -5.23 18.33 -7.12
CA ILE A 171 -3.99 18.54 -6.36
C ILE A 171 -2.78 18.46 -7.30
N THR A 172 -2.71 17.43 -8.16
CA THR A 172 -1.60 17.28 -9.11
C THR A 172 -1.51 18.46 -10.05
N GLU A 173 -2.63 18.90 -10.64
CA GLU A 173 -2.69 20.07 -11.51
C GLU A 173 -2.31 21.37 -10.79
N ALA A 174 -2.71 21.52 -9.52
CA ALA A 174 -2.34 22.69 -8.70
C ALA A 174 -0.84 22.72 -8.36
N VAL A 175 -0.20 21.55 -8.21
CA VAL A 175 1.21 21.43 -7.84
C VAL A 175 2.14 21.45 -9.06
N VAL A 176 1.73 20.81 -10.17
CA VAL A 176 2.57 20.56 -11.35
C VAL A 176 2.21 21.49 -12.53
N GLY A 177 1.00 22.04 -12.56
CA GLY A 177 0.49 22.93 -13.62
C GLY A 177 -0.54 22.24 -14.54
N PRO A 178 -1.46 23.01 -15.16
CA PRO A 178 -2.59 22.49 -15.94
C PRO A 178 -2.21 21.93 -17.32
N GLU A 179 -1.02 22.25 -17.83
CA GLU A 179 -0.49 21.71 -19.07
C GLU A 179 0.86 21.09 -18.81
N THR A 180 0.90 19.78 -18.64
CA THR A 180 2.01 19.02 -19.21
C THR A 180 1.61 17.57 -19.40
N ASP A 181 1.73 17.14 -20.64
CA ASP A 181 1.96 15.75 -21.08
C ASP A 181 3.34 15.25 -20.56
N VAL A 182 3.76 15.71 -19.37
CA VAL A 182 4.94 15.23 -18.67
C VAL A 182 4.52 13.89 -18.12
N THR A 183 4.86 12.87 -18.89
CA THR A 183 5.00 11.51 -18.37
C THR A 183 5.85 11.61 -17.11
N PHE A 184 5.19 11.54 -15.94
CA PHE A 184 5.88 11.51 -14.66
C PHE A 184 6.66 10.20 -14.63
N THR A 185 7.90 10.24 -15.11
CA THR A 185 8.84 9.15 -14.95
C THR A 185 9.17 9.12 -13.47
N SER A 186 8.48 8.24 -12.77
CA SER A 186 8.65 8.10 -11.35
C SER A 186 10.13 7.93 -11.01
N PRO A 187 10.64 8.69 -10.03
CA PRO A 187 11.97 8.49 -9.49
C PRO A 187 12.20 7.02 -9.11
N THR A 188 11.15 6.35 -8.63
CA THR A 188 11.15 4.92 -8.33
C THR A 188 11.39 4.05 -9.56
N LYS A 189 10.72 4.34 -10.70
CA LYS A 189 10.96 3.63 -11.96
C LYS A 189 12.38 3.86 -12.46
N PHE A 190 12.87 5.10 -12.41
CA PHE A 190 14.25 5.42 -12.80
C PHE A 190 15.29 4.67 -11.96
N ILE A 191 15.05 4.50 -10.67
CA ILE A 191 15.97 3.81 -9.76
C ILE A 191 15.97 2.28 -9.99
N VAL A 192 14.81 1.70 -10.32
CA VAL A 192 14.63 0.24 -10.39
C VAL A 192 14.81 -0.32 -11.80
N ALA A 193 14.49 0.47 -12.83
CA ALA A 193 14.56 0.11 -14.26
C ALA A 193 15.89 -0.52 -14.70
N PRO A 194 17.09 -0.06 -14.28
CA PRO A 194 18.36 -0.65 -14.72
C PRO A 194 18.50 -2.15 -14.42
N PHE A 195 17.75 -2.66 -13.44
CA PHE A 195 17.76 -4.07 -13.05
C PHE A 195 16.51 -4.82 -13.51
N THR A 196 15.34 -4.19 -13.50
CA THR A 196 14.10 -4.86 -13.89
C THR A 196 13.92 -4.94 -15.40
N ASP A 197 14.48 -4.02 -16.19
CA ASP A 197 14.49 -4.10 -17.66
C ASP A 197 15.44 -5.19 -18.19
N LEU A 198 16.20 -5.85 -17.30
CA LEU A 198 17.12 -6.95 -17.65
C LEU A 198 16.41 -8.32 -17.75
N PHE A 199 15.14 -8.40 -17.34
CA PHE A 199 14.32 -9.62 -17.26
C PHE A 199 12.94 -9.42 -17.90
#